data_AF-A0A2T7PQ64-F1
#
_entry.id   AF-A0A2T7PQ64-F1
#
_cell.length_a   1.000
_cell.length_b   1.000
_cell.length_c   1.000
_cell.angle_alpha   90.00
_cell.angle_beta   90.00
_cell.angle_gamma   90.00
#
_symmetry.space_group_name_H-M   'P 1'
#
loop_
_entity.id
_entity.type
_entity.pdbx_description
1 polymer ?
#
loop_
_entity_poly.entity_id
_entity_poly.type
_entity_poly.pdbx_seq_one_letter_code
_entity_poly.pdbx_strand_id
1 'polypeptide(L)'
;MARMSIGLLLVLSITEFVLARPPAGTITLSTAPLSFEDRVRLQSLASPRSNLPANFKLLYVAQDGRTVEGQKPSTGYWIEVSGSPGASKAAVYQAAREISSMLRHAPAHIFNNLANHPNTGVGVFSSAEKIVVYPEYQYLADYPACYGRCDGSCSQTCTFDGRKYETLAGVGGDRALVSEENVMCTATDPYYHRDNIVVHEFAHTLERIGLNANEKAQVIQAYNNARSRSLWVLSSYAMTSHEEYFAEATGSFFRVNLQDSSGGMTACSGGECRTEEEVRRLMSSHDPQLYNILSNVYYSGNPVSPSGVTICPRQ
;
A
#
# COMPACT_ATOMS: atom_id res chain seq x y z
N MET A 1 -58.51 55.12 17.07
CA MET A 1 -58.24 53.86 17.79
C MET A 1 -58.14 52.74 16.77
N ALA A 2 -57.13 51.86 16.95
CA ALA A 2 -56.87 50.57 16.28
C ALA A 2 -56.71 50.58 14.73
N ARG A 3 -55.48 50.56 14.19
CA ARG A 3 -54.48 49.46 14.05
C ARG A 3 -54.70 48.61 12.79
N MET A 4 -53.85 48.87 11.81
CA MET A 4 -53.60 48.14 10.57
C MET A 4 -52.46 47.15 10.85
N SER A 5 -52.65 45.86 10.57
CA SER A 5 -51.61 44.82 10.61
C SER A 5 -51.43 44.26 9.20
N ILE A 6 -50.25 44.47 8.62
CA ILE A 6 -49.77 43.72 7.45
C ILE A 6 -48.40 43.18 7.85
N GLY A 7 -48.30 41.86 7.97
CA GLY A 7 -47.07 41.15 8.31
C GLY A 7 -46.08 41.18 7.15
N LEU A 8 -44.86 41.64 7.44
CA LEU A 8 -43.74 41.67 6.51
C LEU A 8 -43.02 40.32 6.58
N LEU A 9 -43.02 39.56 5.48
CA LEU A 9 -42.19 38.37 5.31
C LEU A 9 -40.71 38.77 5.28
N LEU A 10 -39.92 38.21 6.20
CA LEU A 10 -38.46 38.26 6.18
C LEU A 10 -37.97 37.28 5.09
N VAL A 11 -37.42 37.79 3.99
CA VAL A 11 -36.68 36.99 3.01
C VAL A 11 -35.25 36.85 3.53
N LEU A 12 -34.89 35.66 4.04
CA LEU A 12 -33.50 35.31 4.34
C LEU A 12 -32.73 35.15 3.02
N SER A 13 -31.75 36.02 2.82
CA SER A 13 -30.78 35.94 1.72
C SER A 13 -29.89 34.72 1.92
N ILE A 14 -29.93 33.78 0.97
CA ILE A 14 -29.00 32.66 0.88
C ILE A 14 -27.71 33.20 0.29
N THR A 15 -26.68 33.37 1.11
CA THR A 15 -25.31 33.57 0.62
C THR A 15 -24.85 32.29 -0.07
N GLU A 16 -24.75 32.33 -1.39
CA GLU A 16 -24.10 31.30 -2.19
C GLU A 16 -22.64 31.17 -1.77
N PHE A 17 -22.28 30.02 -1.18
CA PHE A 17 -20.89 29.59 -1.10
C PHE A 17 -20.42 29.29 -2.53
N VAL A 18 -19.69 30.23 -3.14
CA VAL A 18 -18.93 29.96 -4.37
C VAL A 18 -17.79 29.01 -3.98
N LEU A 19 -18.02 27.70 -4.14
CA LEU A 19 -16.95 26.71 -4.13
C LEU A 19 -16.01 27.03 -5.28
N ALA A 20 -14.85 27.63 -4.96
CA ALA A 20 -13.80 27.89 -5.92
C ALA A 20 -13.46 26.58 -6.63
N ARG A 21 -13.64 26.55 -7.96
CA ARG A 21 -13.29 25.39 -8.78
C ARG A 21 -11.79 25.14 -8.60
N PRO A 22 -11.37 23.97 -8.09
CA PRO A 22 -9.95 23.74 -7.83
C PRO A 22 -9.18 23.70 -9.16
N PRO A 23 -7.88 24.08 -9.16
CA PRO A 23 -7.10 24.27 -10.39
C PRO A 23 -7.17 23.05 -11.32
N ALA A 24 -7.03 23.28 -12.64
CA ALA A 24 -6.93 22.19 -13.59
C ALA A 24 -5.80 21.23 -13.19
N GLY A 25 -6.09 19.93 -13.07
CA GLY A 25 -5.12 18.92 -12.65
C GLY A 25 -5.04 18.63 -11.14
N THR A 26 -5.97 19.12 -10.32
CA THR A 26 -6.10 18.70 -8.91
C THR A 26 -7.22 17.67 -8.73
N ILE A 27 -7.04 16.68 -7.85
CA ILE A 27 -8.11 15.77 -7.38
C ILE A 27 -8.35 16.00 -5.88
N THR A 28 -9.61 15.99 -5.45
CA THR A 28 -10.01 15.87 -4.05
C THR A 28 -11.23 14.97 -4.02
N LEU A 29 -11.14 13.84 -3.30
CA LEU A 29 -12.23 12.89 -3.20
C LEU A 29 -12.90 12.99 -1.82
N SER A 30 -14.14 12.51 -1.73
CA SER A 30 -14.87 12.40 -0.47
C SER A 30 -14.87 10.94 0.02
N THR A 31 -15.26 10.74 1.28
CA THR A 31 -15.45 9.40 1.86
C THR A 31 -16.65 8.65 1.26
N ALA A 32 -17.59 9.34 0.61
CA ALA A 32 -18.72 8.74 -0.09
C ALA A 32 -18.27 7.99 -1.37
N PRO A 33 -19.12 7.10 -1.94
CA PRO A 33 -18.87 6.53 -3.27
C PRO A 33 -18.62 7.63 -4.29
N LEU A 34 -17.71 7.39 -5.25
CA LEU A 34 -17.33 8.41 -6.23
C LEU A 34 -18.56 8.95 -6.96
N SER A 35 -18.74 10.28 -6.89
CA SER A 35 -19.81 10.95 -7.63
C SER A 35 -19.59 10.76 -9.13
N PHE A 36 -20.66 10.90 -9.93
CA PHE A 36 -20.53 10.84 -11.38
C PHE A 36 -19.57 11.93 -11.91
N GLU A 37 -19.58 13.12 -11.32
CA GLU A 37 -18.69 14.23 -11.70
C GLU A 37 -17.23 13.94 -11.35
N ASP A 38 -16.96 13.42 -10.14
CA ASP A 38 -15.60 13.01 -9.75
C ASP A 38 -15.11 11.88 -10.63
N ARG A 39 -15.97 10.93 -11.01
CA ARG A 39 -15.65 9.88 -11.97
C ARG A 39 -15.26 10.44 -13.33
N VAL A 40 -16.06 11.33 -13.92
CA VAL A 40 -15.75 11.93 -15.23
C VAL A 40 -14.45 12.72 -15.14
N ARG A 41 -14.24 13.45 -14.05
CA ARG A 41 -12.99 14.17 -13.79
C ARG A 41 -11.81 13.21 -13.70
N LEU A 42 -11.93 12.14 -12.90
CA LEU A 42 -10.92 11.10 -12.75
C LEU A 42 -10.60 10.43 -14.08
N GLN A 43 -11.60 9.99 -14.84
CA GLN A 43 -11.45 9.36 -16.16
C GLN A 43 -10.87 10.31 -17.22
N SER A 44 -11.07 11.62 -17.05
CA SER A 44 -10.48 12.66 -17.91
C SER A 44 -9.03 12.97 -17.55
N LEU A 45 -8.58 12.61 -16.34
CA LEU A 45 -7.17 12.64 -15.99
C LEU A 45 -6.52 11.43 -16.67
N ALA A 46 -5.55 11.76 -17.52
CA ALA A 46 -5.09 10.93 -18.61
C ALA A 46 -4.85 9.46 -18.24
N SER A 47 -5.16 8.61 -19.22
CA SER A 47 -4.77 7.22 -19.41
C SER A 47 -3.44 6.81 -18.74
N PRO A 48 -3.28 5.52 -18.39
CA PRO A 48 -2.20 5.02 -17.54
C PRO A 48 -0.85 5.23 -18.21
N ARG A 49 -0.18 6.36 -17.94
CA ARG A 49 1.24 6.58 -18.23
C ARG A 49 1.79 7.84 -17.55
N SER A 50 2.72 7.55 -16.64
CA SER A 50 3.90 8.32 -16.21
C SER A 50 3.76 9.62 -15.43
N ASN A 51 2.67 10.40 -15.51
CA ASN A 51 2.63 11.68 -14.78
C ASN A 51 1.44 11.74 -13.82
N LEU A 52 1.74 11.58 -12.53
CA LEU A 52 0.78 11.89 -11.47
C LEU A 52 0.31 13.35 -11.56
N PRO A 53 -0.93 13.66 -11.14
CA PRO A 53 -1.44 15.03 -11.14
C PRO A 53 -0.50 15.99 -10.38
N ALA A 54 -0.43 17.26 -10.81
CA ALA A 54 0.60 18.20 -10.36
C ALA A 54 0.56 18.52 -8.85
N ASN A 55 -0.54 18.23 -8.16
CA ASN A 55 -0.68 18.41 -6.72
C ASN A 55 -0.30 17.17 -5.90
N PHE A 56 0.19 16.11 -6.54
CA PHE A 56 0.84 14.99 -5.85
C PHE A 56 2.23 15.41 -5.37
N LYS A 57 2.63 14.86 -4.23
CA LYS A 57 3.97 15.00 -3.68
C LYS A 57 4.82 13.92 -4.32
N LEU A 58 5.96 14.28 -4.90
CA LEU A 58 6.89 13.32 -5.49
C LEU A 58 8.19 13.30 -4.69
N LEU A 59 8.61 12.11 -4.29
CA LEU A 59 9.87 11.82 -3.64
C LEU A 59 10.52 10.64 -4.38
N TYR A 60 11.82 10.69 -4.56
CA TYR A 60 12.59 9.61 -5.17
C TYR A 60 13.59 9.10 -4.14
N VAL A 61 13.62 7.79 -3.91
CA VAL A 61 14.53 7.15 -2.94
C VAL A 61 15.53 6.24 -3.64
N ALA A 62 16.80 6.36 -3.27
CA ALA A 62 17.87 5.46 -3.67
C ALA A 62 18.03 4.31 -2.67
N GLN A 63 18.71 3.23 -3.07
CA GLN A 63 18.90 2.05 -2.22
C GLN A 63 19.62 2.35 -0.90
N ASP A 64 20.50 3.35 -0.89
CA ASP A 64 21.23 3.81 0.29
C ASP A 64 20.41 4.73 1.22
N GLY A 65 19.16 5.05 0.85
CA GLY A 65 18.25 5.89 1.61
C GLY A 65 18.35 7.39 1.31
N ARG A 66 19.21 7.83 0.38
CA ARG A 66 19.16 9.22 -0.11
C ARG A 66 17.83 9.49 -0.79
N THR A 67 17.32 10.71 -0.63
CA THR A 67 16.05 11.13 -1.23
C THR A 67 16.17 12.43 -2.02
N VAL A 68 15.32 12.58 -3.05
CA VAL A 68 15.20 13.80 -3.87
C VAL A 68 13.72 14.11 -4.07
N GLU A 69 13.30 15.35 -3.75
CA GLU A 69 11.92 15.80 -4.00
C GLU A 69 11.71 16.27 -5.45
N GLY A 70 10.49 16.11 -5.95
CA GLY A 70 9.99 16.79 -7.16
C GLY A 70 10.36 16.12 -8.48
N GLN A 71 11.67 15.97 -8.78
CA GLN A 71 12.13 15.45 -10.07
C GLN A 71 13.06 14.25 -9.91
N LYS A 72 12.78 13.17 -10.67
CA LYS A 72 13.64 11.99 -10.72
C LYS A 72 15.03 12.39 -11.24
N PRO A 73 16.12 12.09 -10.51
CA PRO A 73 17.46 12.36 -11.01
C PRO A 73 17.75 11.60 -12.30
N SER A 74 18.53 12.21 -13.20
CA SER A 74 18.86 11.64 -14.52
C SER A 74 19.87 10.48 -14.47
N THR A 75 20.54 10.30 -13.34
CA THR A 75 21.55 9.26 -13.13
C THR A 75 21.27 8.46 -11.85
N GLY A 76 21.65 7.19 -11.86
CA GLY A 76 21.44 6.28 -10.73
C GLY A 76 20.07 5.63 -10.73
N TYR A 77 19.82 4.80 -9.73
CA TYR A 77 18.58 4.06 -9.56
C TYR A 77 17.73 4.69 -8.47
N TRP A 78 16.48 4.99 -8.81
CA TRP A 78 15.53 5.69 -7.94
C TRP A 78 14.15 5.09 -8.07
N ILE A 79 13.57 4.74 -6.93
CA ILE A 79 12.17 4.31 -6.82
C ILE A 79 11.33 5.52 -6.44
N GLU A 80 10.19 5.70 -7.11
CA GLU A 80 9.27 6.78 -6.80
C GLU A 80 8.45 6.46 -5.56
N VAL A 81 8.33 7.43 -4.65
CA VAL A 81 7.38 7.43 -3.55
C VAL A 81 6.55 8.70 -3.68
N SER A 82 5.26 8.51 -3.93
CA SER A 82 4.33 9.62 -4.16
C SER A 82 3.35 9.74 -3.01
N GLY A 83 2.88 10.96 -2.74
CA GLY A 83 1.75 11.21 -1.85
C GLY A 83 0.61 11.85 -2.63
N SER A 84 -0.60 11.37 -2.40
CA SER A 84 -1.82 12.03 -2.87
C SER A 84 -1.90 13.48 -2.33
N PRO A 85 -2.80 14.31 -2.87
CA PRO A 85 -2.96 15.69 -2.44
C PRO A 85 -3.20 15.85 -0.93
N GLY A 86 -4.02 14.98 -0.33
CA GLY A 86 -4.31 14.94 1.10
C GLY A 86 -3.26 14.23 1.96
N ALA A 87 -2.41 13.37 1.38
CA ALA A 87 -1.37 12.68 2.15
C ALA A 87 -0.31 13.65 2.70
N SER A 88 0.16 13.48 3.93
CA SER A 88 1.23 14.34 4.49
C SER A 88 2.59 14.04 3.85
N LYS A 89 3.48 15.05 3.83
CA LYS A 89 4.88 14.83 3.45
C LYS A 89 5.56 13.83 4.39
N ALA A 90 5.24 13.85 5.69
CA ALA A 90 5.84 12.95 6.67
C ALA A 90 5.59 11.48 6.31
N ALA A 91 4.36 11.15 5.90
CA ALA A 91 4.01 9.81 5.47
C ALA A 91 4.76 9.38 4.20
N VAL A 92 4.93 10.28 3.23
CA VAL A 92 5.72 10.01 2.01
C VAL A 92 7.19 9.72 2.35
N TYR A 93 7.80 10.52 3.22
CA TYR A 93 9.17 10.29 3.68
C TYR A 93 9.30 9.00 4.47
N GLN A 94 8.32 8.68 5.30
CA GLN A 94 8.31 7.44 6.07
C GLN A 94 8.22 6.21 5.17
N ALA A 95 7.32 6.20 4.19
CA ALA A 95 7.25 5.12 3.20
C ALA A 95 8.59 4.94 2.45
N ALA A 96 9.25 6.03 2.06
CA ALA A 96 10.59 5.96 1.46
C ALA A 96 11.66 5.36 2.41
N ARG A 97 11.59 5.68 3.71
CA ARG A 97 12.46 5.07 4.72
C ARG A 97 12.24 3.56 4.83
N GLU A 98 10.99 3.10 4.80
CA GLU A 98 10.69 1.66 4.85
C GLU A 98 11.22 0.93 3.62
N ILE A 99 10.97 1.44 2.40
CA ILE A 99 11.51 0.86 1.15
C ILE A 99 13.03 0.75 1.19
N SER A 100 13.72 1.84 1.57
CA SER A 100 15.19 1.83 1.65
C SER A 100 15.70 0.90 2.76
N SER A 101 14.98 0.75 3.86
CA SER A 101 15.36 -0.17 4.95
C SER A 101 15.18 -1.63 4.54
N MET A 102 14.08 -1.96 3.84
CA MET A 102 13.85 -3.29 3.27
C MET A 102 14.95 -3.69 2.29
N LEU A 103 15.35 -2.77 1.39
CA LEU A 103 16.23 -3.07 0.26
C LEU A 103 17.70 -2.71 0.46
N ARG A 104 18.10 -2.13 1.60
CA ARG A 104 19.47 -1.64 1.85
C ARG A 104 20.55 -2.70 1.59
N HIS A 105 20.23 -3.96 1.89
CA HIS A 105 21.15 -5.10 1.79
C HIS A 105 20.75 -6.10 0.70
N ALA A 106 19.70 -5.77 -0.07
CA ALA A 106 19.24 -6.59 -1.17
C ALA A 106 20.28 -6.61 -2.30
N PRO A 107 20.39 -7.70 -3.07
CA PRO A 107 21.15 -7.73 -4.30
C PRO A 107 20.80 -6.55 -5.22
N ALA A 108 21.80 -5.91 -5.81
CA ALA A 108 21.61 -4.70 -6.62
C ALA A 108 20.63 -4.90 -7.78
N HIS A 109 20.53 -6.12 -8.36
CA HIS A 109 19.59 -6.38 -9.45
C HIS A 109 18.14 -6.19 -9.03
N ILE A 110 17.77 -6.50 -7.79
CA ILE A 110 16.39 -6.35 -7.29
C ILE A 110 16.01 -4.87 -7.29
N PHE A 111 16.85 -4.02 -6.70
CA PHE A 111 16.61 -2.58 -6.66
C PHE A 111 16.63 -1.97 -8.07
N ASN A 112 17.57 -2.39 -8.91
CA ASN A 112 17.70 -1.87 -10.28
C ASN A 112 16.49 -2.25 -11.15
N ASN A 113 15.97 -3.48 -11.02
CA ASN A 113 14.76 -3.91 -11.73
C ASN A 113 13.56 -3.03 -11.36
N LEU A 114 13.38 -2.76 -10.06
CA LEU A 114 12.34 -1.87 -9.56
C LEU A 114 12.52 -0.44 -10.08
N ALA A 115 13.72 0.15 -9.95
CA ALA A 115 13.99 1.53 -10.32
C ALA A 115 13.87 1.81 -11.83
N ASN A 116 14.08 0.80 -12.67
CA ASN A 116 14.00 0.89 -14.13
C ASN A 116 12.59 0.62 -14.68
N HIS A 117 11.67 0.10 -13.87
CA HIS A 117 10.32 -0.17 -14.31
C HIS A 117 9.46 1.12 -14.22
N PRO A 118 8.80 1.55 -15.32
CA PRO A 118 8.23 2.90 -15.44
C PRO A 118 7.08 3.19 -14.49
N ASN A 119 6.42 2.15 -13.97
CA ASN A 119 5.26 2.28 -13.08
C ASN A 119 5.59 1.88 -11.64
N THR A 120 6.86 1.59 -11.32
CA THR A 120 7.23 1.10 -9.99
C THR A 120 7.36 2.21 -8.98
N GLY A 121 6.70 2.02 -7.85
CA GLY A 121 6.80 2.94 -6.73
C GLY A 121 5.88 2.56 -5.57
N VAL A 122 5.79 3.47 -4.61
CA VAL A 122 4.79 3.43 -3.55
C VAL A 122 3.97 4.72 -3.59
N GLY A 123 2.66 4.60 -3.50
CA GLY A 123 1.75 5.72 -3.40
C GLY A 123 1.09 5.78 -2.04
N VAL A 124 1.34 6.83 -1.28
CA VAL A 124 0.65 7.12 -0.02
C VAL A 124 -0.64 7.88 -0.32
N PHE A 125 -1.75 7.47 0.28
CA PHE A 125 -3.03 8.18 0.23
C PHE A 125 -3.61 8.43 1.62
N SER A 126 -4.41 9.48 1.76
CA SER A 126 -5.16 9.73 3.00
C SER A 126 -6.50 8.97 3.01
N SER A 127 -7.03 8.67 4.19
CA SER A 127 -8.37 8.06 4.34
C SER A 127 -9.51 8.84 3.67
N ALA A 128 -9.33 10.14 3.44
CA ALA A 128 -10.29 10.96 2.71
C ALA A 128 -10.28 10.69 1.18
N GLU A 129 -9.16 10.21 0.64
CA GLU A 129 -8.93 10.12 -0.82
C GLU A 129 -9.04 8.71 -1.39
N LYS A 130 -8.79 7.67 -0.59
CA LYS A 130 -8.83 6.25 -1.02
C LYS A 130 -7.78 5.90 -2.09
N ILE A 131 -7.67 4.62 -2.43
CA ILE A 131 -6.71 4.15 -3.45
C ILE A 131 -6.98 4.71 -4.87
N VAL A 132 -8.25 5.01 -5.18
CA VAL A 132 -8.70 5.43 -6.52
C VAL A 132 -8.30 6.87 -6.87
N VAL A 133 -7.70 7.61 -5.94
CA VAL A 133 -7.06 8.90 -6.22
C VAL A 133 -5.88 8.75 -7.19
N TYR A 134 -5.24 7.57 -7.22
CA TYR A 134 -4.22 7.22 -8.19
C TYR A 134 -4.86 6.82 -9.52
N PRO A 135 -4.58 7.52 -10.64
CA PRO A 135 -5.24 7.29 -11.92
C PRO A 135 -5.23 5.84 -12.40
N GLU A 136 -4.11 5.15 -12.18
CA GLU A 136 -3.95 3.75 -12.57
C GLU A 136 -4.86 2.78 -11.80
N TYR A 137 -5.43 3.18 -10.66
CA TYR A 137 -6.34 2.39 -9.82
C TYR A 137 -7.81 2.78 -9.95
N GLN A 138 -8.16 3.80 -10.75
CA GLN A 138 -9.54 4.28 -10.88
C GLN A 138 -10.52 3.23 -11.40
N TYR A 139 -10.06 2.22 -12.13
CA TYR A 139 -10.92 1.14 -12.63
C TYR A 139 -11.50 0.26 -11.51
N LEU A 140 -10.92 0.34 -10.30
CA LEU A 140 -11.38 -0.36 -9.09
C LEU A 140 -12.43 0.42 -8.29
N ALA A 141 -12.75 1.66 -8.69
CA ALA A 141 -13.72 2.52 -8.03
C ALA A 141 -15.07 1.85 -7.81
N ASP A 142 -15.62 2.01 -6.60
CA ASP A 142 -17.01 1.69 -6.36
C ASP A 142 -17.88 2.82 -6.93
N TYR A 143 -18.98 2.44 -7.55
CA TYR A 143 -19.89 3.39 -8.17
C TYR A 143 -21.33 3.12 -7.79
N PRO A 144 -22.24 4.10 -7.92
CA PRO A 144 -23.57 3.99 -7.33
C PRO A 144 -24.31 2.69 -7.68
N ALA A 145 -24.18 2.19 -8.92
CA ALA A 145 -24.81 0.93 -9.35
C ALA A 145 -24.17 -0.34 -8.74
N CYS A 146 -22.94 -0.24 -8.26
CA CYS A 146 -22.18 -1.31 -7.61
C CYS A 146 -22.02 -1.14 -6.11
N TYR A 147 -22.58 -0.09 -5.51
CA TYR A 147 -22.48 0.15 -4.08
C TYR A 147 -22.94 -1.08 -3.28
N GLY A 148 -22.04 -1.62 -2.46
CA GLY A 148 -22.29 -2.83 -1.67
C GLY A 148 -22.48 -4.13 -2.48
N ARG A 149 -22.20 -4.12 -3.78
CA ARG A 149 -22.36 -5.26 -4.70
C ARG A 149 -21.04 -5.69 -5.34
N CYS A 150 -20.84 -6.99 -5.45
CA CYS A 150 -19.64 -7.61 -6.04
C CYS A 150 -19.98 -8.63 -7.15
N ASP A 151 -21.23 -8.65 -7.62
CA ASP A 151 -21.74 -9.60 -8.61
C ASP A 151 -21.74 -9.01 -10.03
N GLY A 152 -21.69 -9.89 -11.04
CA GLY A 152 -21.76 -9.50 -12.44
C GLY A 152 -20.69 -8.46 -12.82
N SER A 153 -21.13 -7.34 -13.41
CA SER A 153 -20.24 -6.24 -13.81
C SER A 153 -19.60 -5.48 -12.64
N CYS A 154 -20.04 -5.72 -11.40
CA CYS A 154 -19.47 -5.09 -10.20
C CYS A 154 -18.29 -5.87 -9.61
N SER A 155 -18.05 -7.11 -10.04
CA SER A 155 -16.99 -7.97 -9.52
C SER A 155 -15.60 -7.33 -9.57
N GLN A 156 -15.31 -6.54 -10.61
CA GLN A 156 -14.03 -5.82 -10.74
C GLN A 156 -13.75 -4.80 -9.62
N THR A 157 -14.78 -4.34 -8.90
CA THR A 157 -14.66 -3.35 -7.82
C THR A 157 -14.39 -4.01 -6.46
N CYS A 158 -14.35 -5.34 -6.42
CA CYS A 158 -14.18 -6.11 -5.21
C CYS A 158 -12.99 -7.06 -5.27
N THR A 159 -12.36 -7.22 -4.13
CA THR A 159 -11.41 -8.30 -3.85
C THR A 159 -12.12 -9.66 -3.90
N PHE A 160 -11.33 -10.73 -3.98
CA PHE A 160 -11.85 -12.10 -4.03
C PHE A 160 -12.67 -12.50 -2.79
N ASP A 161 -12.45 -11.83 -1.65
CA ASP A 161 -13.17 -12.04 -0.39
C ASP A 161 -14.36 -11.08 -0.20
N GLY A 162 -14.69 -10.27 -1.21
CA GLY A 162 -15.88 -9.43 -1.25
C GLY A 162 -15.72 -8.02 -0.66
N ARG A 163 -14.51 -7.61 -0.24
CA ARG A 163 -14.25 -6.22 0.16
C ARG A 163 -14.13 -5.30 -1.04
N LYS A 164 -14.62 -4.06 -0.91
CA LYS A 164 -14.47 -3.02 -1.95
C LYS A 164 -13.04 -2.53 -2.00
N TYR A 165 -12.41 -2.57 -3.18
CA TYR A 165 -11.04 -2.12 -3.36
C TYR A 165 -10.82 -0.69 -2.87
N GLU A 166 -11.74 0.23 -3.18
CA GLU A 166 -11.62 1.63 -2.74
C GLU A 166 -11.65 1.82 -1.22
N THR A 167 -12.05 0.81 -0.44
CA THR A 167 -12.10 0.87 1.03
C THR A 167 -10.88 0.22 1.69
N LEU A 168 -9.98 -0.38 0.91
CA LEU A 168 -8.80 -1.02 1.44
C LEU A 168 -7.79 0.01 1.94
N ALA A 169 -7.05 -0.38 2.98
CA ALA A 169 -5.92 0.37 3.51
C ALA A 169 -4.69 0.29 2.62
N GLY A 170 -4.64 -0.68 1.70
CA GLY A 170 -3.58 -0.82 0.73
C GLY A 170 -3.96 -1.76 -0.41
N VAL A 171 -3.18 -1.70 -1.48
CA VAL A 171 -3.28 -2.62 -2.61
C VAL A 171 -1.94 -2.74 -3.33
N GLY A 172 -1.55 -3.97 -3.62
CA GLY A 172 -0.35 -4.29 -4.39
C GLY A 172 -0.51 -3.97 -5.87
N GLY A 173 0.61 -4.04 -6.59
CA GLY A 173 0.65 -3.83 -8.04
C GLY A 173 2.01 -3.34 -8.48
N ASP A 174 2.09 -2.74 -9.68
CA ASP A 174 3.33 -2.09 -10.12
C ASP A 174 3.69 -0.94 -9.18
N ARG A 175 2.69 -0.14 -8.76
CA ARG A 175 2.81 0.83 -7.67
C ARG A 175 2.00 0.35 -6.47
N ALA A 176 2.64 -0.04 -5.39
CA ALA A 176 1.92 -0.34 -4.15
C ALA A 176 1.22 0.92 -3.61
N LEU A 177 -0.05 0.84 -3.24
CA LEU A 177 -0.75 1.94 -2.58
C LEU A 177 -0.96 1.63 -1.11
N VAL A 178 -0.78 2.64 -0.25
CA VAL A 178 -0.82 2.50 1.20
C VAL A 178 -1.48 3.70 1.87
N SER A 179 -2.30 3.43 2.88
CA SER A 179 -2.96 4.43 3.71
C SER A 179 -1.95 5.10 4.63
N GLU A 180 -1.96 6.42 4.66
CA GLU A 180 -1.16 7.23 5.56
C GLU A 180 -1.41 6.87 7.04
N GLU A 181 -2.66 6.54 7.39
CA GLU A 181 -3.06 6.20 8.74
C GLU A 181 -2.26 5.01 9.28
N ASN A 182 -1.98 4.01 8.44
CA ASN A 182 -1.09 2.91 8.80
C ASN A 182 0.39 3.35 8.77
N VAL A 183 0.84 4.02 7.69
CA VAL A 183 2.24 4.47 7.54
C VAL A 183 2.73 5.30 8.74
N MET A 184 1.83 6.11 9.30
CA MET A 184 2.12 7.01 10.42
C MET A 184 1.66 6.46 11.78
N CYS A 185 1.08 5.25 11.84
CA CYS A 185 0.46 4.68 13.03
C CYS A 185 -0.46 5.68 13.75
N THR A 186 -1.37 6.30 13.02
CA THR A 186 -2.35 7.21 13.63
C THR A 186 -3.34 6.44 14.50
N ALA A 187 -4.18 7.14 15.26
CA ALA A 187 -5.23 6.52 16.06
C ALA A 187 -6.28 5.75 15.21
N THR A 188 -6.31 5.99 13.89
CA THR A 188 -7.24 5.36 12.95
C THR A 188 -6.56 4.31 12.08
N ASP A 189 -5.35 3.85 12.45
CA ASP A 189 -4.70 2.72 11.77
C ASP A 189 -5.61 1.48 11.80
N PRO A 190 -6.06 0.96 10.63
CA PRO A 190 -6.96 -0.19 10.57
C PRO A 190 -6.35 -1.49 11.09
N TYR A 191 -5.02 -1.53 11.26
CA TYR A 191 -4.30 -2.70 11.76
C TYR A 191 -3.86 -2.57 13.22
N TYR A 192 -4.33 -1.55 13.94
CA TYR A 192 -4.08 -1.37 15.37
C TYR A 192 -2.59 -1.39 15.75
N HIS A 193 -1.73 -0.82 14.90
CA HIS A 193 -0.27 -0.77 15.09
C HIS A 193 0.37 -2.17 15.17
N ARG A 194 -0.19 -3.14 14.45
CA ARG A 194 0.32 -4.53 14.37
C ARG A 194 0.76 -4.97 12.97
N ASP A 195 0.59 -4.10 11.98
CA ASP A 195 1.04 -4.35 10.61
C ASP A 195 1.67 -3.09 10.01
N ASN A 196 2.71 -3.27 9.21
CA ASN A 196 3.25 -2.23 8.33
C ASN A 196 2.86 -2.56 6.89
N ILE A 197 1.81 -1.91 6.42
CA ILE A 197 1.23 -2.20 5.11
C ILE A 197 2.16 -1.82 3.95
N VAL A 198 3.12 -0.90 4.16
CA VAL A 198 4.16 -0.61 3.15
C VAL A 198 4.95 -1.87 2.85
N VAL A 199 5.30 -2.63 3.87
CA VAL A 199 6.11 -3.83 3.73
C VAL A 199 5.34 -4.94 3.01
N HIS A 200 4.06 -5.13 3.34
CA HIS A 200 3.20 -6.09 2.65
C HIS A 200 2.98 -5.70 1.18
N GLU A 201 2.46 -4.49 0.92
CA GLU A 201 2.04 -4.12 -0.44
C GLU A 201 3.23 -3.93 -1.38
N PHE A 202 4.36 -3.43 -0.86
CA PHE A 202 5.58 -3.33 -1.65
C PHE A 202 6.23 -4.70 -1.88
N ALA A 203 5.99 -5.71 -1.04
CA ALA A 203 6.43 -7.07 -1.32
C ALA A 203 5.77 -7.65 -2.58
N HIS A 204 4.48 -7.34 -2.82
CA HIS A 204 3.81 -7.68 -4.09
C HIS A 204 4.52 -7.04 -5.29
N THR A 205 4.86 -5.75 -5.19
CA THR A 205 5.62 -5.04 -6.23
C THR A 205 7.01 -5.66 -6.44
N LEU A 206 7.70 -5.99 -5.35
CA LEU A 206 9.02 -6.62 -5.36
C LEU A 206 8.98 -7.99 -6.01
N GLU A 207 8.06 -8.87 -5.61
CA GLU A 207 7.90 -10.19 -6.22
C GLU A 207 7.64 -10.06 -7.71
N ARG A 208 6.73 -9.17 -8.11
CA ARG A 208 6.32 -9.01 -9.50
C ARG A 208 7.42 -8.42 -10.38
N ILE A 209 8.20 -7.46 -9.88
CA ILE A 209 9.09 -6.62 -10.72
C ILE A 209 10.55 -6.78 -10.32
N GLY A 210 10.84 -6.78 -9.02
CA GLY A 210 12.20 -6.91 -8.50
C GLY A 210 12.82 -8.28 -8.77
N LEU A 211 12.04 -9.34 -8.60
CA LEU A 211 12.53 -10.71 -8.77
C LEU A 211 12.64 -11.15 -10.24
N ASN A 212 13.71 -11.88 -10.55
CA ASN A 212 13.89 -12.55 -11.82
C ASN A 212 13.03 -13.84 -11.92
N ALA A 213 12.99 -14.45 -13.10
CA ALA A 213 12.13 -15.62 -13.36
C ALA A 213 12.45 -16.82 -12.46
N ASN A 214 13.73 -17.04 -12.12
CA ASN A 214 14.13 -18.14 -11.25
C ASN A 214 13.73 -17.88 -9.79
N GLU A 215 13.93 -16.66 -9.29
CA GLU A 215 13.51 -16.25 -7.95
C GLU A 215 11.98 -16.38 -7.78
N LYS A 216 11.20 -15.94 -8.77
CA LYS A 216 9.73 -16.13 -8.79
C LYS A 216 9.33 -17.60 -8.76
N ALA A 217 10.01 -18.44 -9.55
CA ALA A 217 9.75 -19.87 -9.56
C ALA A 217 10.04 -20.51 -8.19
N GLN A 218 11.05 -20.03 -7.47
CA GLN A 218 11.35 -20.49 -6.10
C GLN A 218 10.24 -20.11 -5.12
N VAL A 219 9.66 -18.91 -5.21
CA VAL A 219 8.49 -18.51 -4.39
C VAL A 219 7.32 -19.46 -4.62
N ILE A 220 6.96 -19.72 -5.88
CA ILE A 220 5.86 -20.62 -6.24
C ILE A 220 6.12 -22.04 -5.73
N GLN A 221 7.35 -22.54 -5.86
CA GLN A 221 7.73 -23.86 -5.35
C GLN A 221 7.62 -23.94 -3.82
N ALA A 222 8.11 -22.92 -3.10
CA ALA A 222 8.01 -22.85 -1.65
C ALA A 222 6.55 -22.81 -1.18
N TYR A 223 5.71 -22.00 -1.82
CA TYR A 223 4.27 -21.95 -1.55
C TYR A 223 3.59 -23.31 -1.75
N ASN A 224 3.84 -23.98 -2.88
CA ASN A 224 3.27 -25.30 -3.15
C ASN A 224 3.72 -26.35 -2.11
N ASN A 225 4.99 -26.31 -1.72
CA ASN A 225 5.51 -27.15 -0.64
C ASN A 225 4.81 -26.84 0.69
N ALA A 226 4.70 -25.56 1.07
CA ALA A 226 4.03 -25.13 2.29
C ALA A 226 2.57 -25.58 2.36
N ARG A 227 1.82 -25.48 1.24
CA ARG A 227 0.45 -25.99 1.14
C ARG A 227 0.38 -27.50 1.24
N SER A 228 1.20 -28.22 0.48
CA SER A 228 1.16 -29.70 0.45
C SER A 228 1.48 -30.34 1.80
N ARG A 229 2.30 -29.66 2.60
CA ARG A 229 2.75 -30.12 3.93
C ARG A 229 2.02 -29.44 5.08
N SER A 230 1.08 -28.55 4.79
CA SER A 230 0.38 -27.75 5.80
C SER A 230 1.34 -27.08 6.79
N LEU A 231 2.41 -26.46 6.29
CA LEU A 231 3.39 -25.79 7.14
C LEU A 231 2.73 -24.63 7.89
N TRP A 232 1.92 -23.83 7.21
CA TRP A 232 1.18 -22.72 7.83
C TRP A 232 -0.32 -23.01 7.87
N VAL A 233 -1.08 -22.19 8.61
CA VAL A 233 -2.54 -22.35 8.71
C VAL A 233 -3.16 -22.16 7.33
N LEU A 234 -3.69 -23.24 6.74
CA LEU A 234 -4.17 -23.24 5.35
C LEU A 234 -5.35 -22.31 5.08
N SER A 235 -6.13 -21.96 6.10
CA SER A 235 -7.24 -21.01 6.00
C SER A 235 -6.83 -19.55 6.21
N SER A 236 -5.55 -19.29 6.46
CA SER A 236 -5.03 -17.92 6.62
C SER A 236 -4.96 -17.18 5.30
N TYR A 237 -4.91 -15.86 5.38
CA TYR A 237 -4.75 -14.99 4.22
C TYR A 237 -3.45 -15.28 3.46
N ALA A 238 -2.35 -15.51 4.18
CA ALA A 238 -1.05 -15.90 3.62
C ALA A 238 -1.11 -17.16 2.74
N MET A 239 -2.10 -18.04 2.93
CA MET A 239 -2.21 -19.29 2.17
C MET A 239 -3.23 -19.23 1.01
N THR A 240 -3.75 -18.04 0.68
CA THR A 240 -4.71 -17.85 -0.40
C THR A 240 -4.05 -17.90 -1.79
N SER A 241 -2.84 -17.36 -1.93
CA SER A 241 -2.03 -17.40 -3.15
C SER A 241 -0.53 -17.38 -2.86
N HIS A 242 0.32 -17.58 -3.87
CA HIS A 242 1.77 -17.50 -3.65
C HIS A 242 2.24 -16.06 -3.42
N GLU A 243 1.52 -15.09 -3.98
CA GLU A 243 1.76 -13.67 -3.79
C GLU A 243 1.50 -13.26 -2.33
N GLU A 244 0.35 -13.65 -1.78
CA GLU A 244 0.04 -13.37 -0.36
C GLU A 244 0.97 -14.12 0.59
N TYR A 245 1.36 -15.33 0.21
CA TYR A 245 2.36 -16.10 0.95
C TYR A 245 3.69 -15.36 1.04
N PHE A 246 4.16 -14.76 -0.05
CA PHE A 246 5.40 -13.99 -0.06
C PHE A 246 5.27 -12.65 0.68
N ALA A 247 4.14 -11.95 0.53
CA ALA A 247 3.90 -10.65 1.14
C ALA A 247 3.74 -10.74 2.67
N GLU A 248 2.89 -11.66 3.16
CA GLU A 248 2.70 -11.90 4.59
C GLU A 248 3.98 -12.43 5.26
N ALA A 249 4.72 -13.29 4.55
CA ALA A 249 6.02 -13.77 5.03
C ALA A 249 7.07 -12.67 5.08
N THR A 250 7.08 -11.74 4.13
CA THR A 250 7.95 -10.56 4.15
C THR A 250 7.69 -9.73 5.41
N GLY A 251 6.42 -9.39 5.68
CA GLY A 251 6.04 -8.66 6.89
C GLY A 251 6.46 -9.40 8.17
N SER A 252 6.27 -10.73 8.19
CA SER A 252 6.68 -11.57 9.31
C SER A 252 8.22 -11.61 9.49
N PHE A 253 8.99 -11.71 8.41
CA PHE A 253 10.46 -11.79 8.42
C PHE A 253 11.16 -10.54 8.94
N PHE A 254 10.53 -9.38 8.75
CA PHE A 254 10.91 -8.11 9.38
C PHE A 254 10.25 -7.88 10.75
N ARG A 255 9.40 -8.82 11.20
CA ARG A 255 8.58 -8.73 12.41
C ARG A 255 7.76 -7.44 12.47
N VAL A 256 7.13 -7.12 11.33
CA VAL A 256 6.23 -5.98 11.20
C VAL A 256 4.83 -6.35 10.75
N ASN A 257 4.55 -7.64 10.57
CA ASN A 257 3.18 -8.17 10.49
C ASN A 257 3.00 -9.18 11.62
N LEU A 258 2.21 -8.78 12.62
CA LEU A 258 1.88 -9.57 13.80
C LEU A 258 0.43 -10.09 13.76
N GLN A 259 -0.24 -9.91 12.63
CA GLN A 259 -1.63 -10.30 12.46
C GLN A 259 -1.77 -11.81 12.22
N ASP A 260 -2.94 -12.34 12.52
CA ASP A 260 -3.28 -13.74 12.26
C ASP A 260 -3.35 -14.07 10.75
N SER A 261 -3.43 -13.03 9.90
CA SER A 261 -3.37 -13.15 8.44
C SER A 261 -2.10 -13.87 7.96
N SER A 262 -1.01 -13.75 8.72
CA SER A 262 0.29 -14.39 8.45
C SER A 262 0.28 -15.92 8.61
N GLY A 263 -0.81 -16.50 9.13
CA GLY A 263 -0.96 -17.95 9.22
C GLY A 263 0.00 -18.64 10.20
N GLY A 264 0.47 -17.89 11.21
CA GLY A 264 1.35 -18.39 12.26
C GLY A 264 2.85 -18.16 12.01
N MET A 265 3.22 -17.41 10.98
CA MET A 265 4.63 -17.10 10.66
C MET A 265 5.35 -16.28 11.75
N THR A 266 4.61 -15.73 12.71
CA THR A 266 5.14 -15.06 13.91
C THR A 266 4.79 -15.78 15.23
N ALA A 267 4.28 -17.02 15.17
CA ALA A 267 3.89 -17.81 16.35
C ALA A 267 5.05 -18.67 16.86
N CYS A 268 5.91 -18.09 17.70
CA CYS A 268 7.00 -18.77 18.37
C CYS A 268 6.54 -19.68 19.53
N SER A 269 7.46 -20.49 20.06
CA SER A 269 7.17 -21.28 21.27
C SER A 269 6.85 -20.35 22.45
N GLY A 270 5.67 -20.51 23.04
CA GLY A 270 5.20 -19.69 24.15
C GLY A 270 4.53 -18.37 23.76
N GLY A 271 4.20 -18.16 22.47
CA GLY A 271 3.39 -17.04 22.01
C GLY A 271 3.97 -16.36 20.76
N GLU A 272 3.63 -15.09 20.56
CA GLU A 272 4.21 -14.30 19.47
C GLU A 272 5.73 -14.16 19.62
N CYS A 273 6.47 -14.30 18.51
CA CYS A 273 7.91 -14.01 18.46
C CYS A 273 8.18 -12.56 18.89
N ARG A 274 9.26 -12.33 19.65
CA ARG A 274 9.63 -11.03 20.22
C ARG A 274 10.67 -10.26 19.41
N THR A 275 11.41 -10.96 18.55
CA THR A 275 12.52 -10.40 17.76
C THR A 275 12.52 -10.91 16.33
N GLU A 276 13.16 -10.18 15.41
CA GLU A 276 13.34 -10.62 14.03
C GLU A 276 14.11 -11.95 13.98
N GLU A 277 15.10 -12.15 14.86
CA GLU A 277 15.85 -13.40 14.94
C GLU A 277 14.98 -14.58 15.37
N GLU A 278 14.03 -14.37 16.28
CA GLU A 278 13.07 -15.41 16.67
C GLU A 278 12.18 -15.81 15.49
N VAL A 279 11.63 -14.84 14.75
CA VAL A 279 10.81 -15.14 13.55
C VAL A 279 11.64 -15.87 12.49
N ARG A 280 12.87 -15.39 12.24
CA ARG A 280 13.78 -15.99 11.26
C ARG A 280 14.20 -17.41 11.64
N ARG A 281 14.43 -17.69 12.93
CA ARG A 281 14.69 -19.05 13.42
C ARG A 281 13.46 -19.95 13.26
N LEU A 282 12.27 -19.44 13.58
CA LEU A 282 11.01 -20.16 13.34
C LEU A 282 10.90 -20.54 11.86
N MET A 283 10.97 -19.56 10.95
CA MET A 283 10.92 -19.80 9.51
C MET A 283 12.03 -20.75 9.04
N SER A 284 13.27 -20.57 9.47
CA SER A 284 14.39 -21.44 9.07
C SER A 284 14.17 -22.90 9.47
N SER A 285 13.58 -23.15 10.65
CA SER A 285 13.30 -24.50 11.14
C SER A 285 12.04 -25.12 10.54
N HIS A 286 11.01 -24.31 10.28
CA HIS A 286 9.66 -24.77 9.94
C HIS A 286 9.38 -24.73 8.43
N ASP A 287 9.86 -23.67 7.76
CA ASP A 287 9.77 -23.46 6.32
C ASP A 287 11.12 -22.96 5.75
N PRO A 288 12.13 -23.85 5.66
CA PRO A 288 13.47 -23.46 5.22
C PRO A 288 13.51 -22.91 3.79
N GLN A 289 12.56 -23.30 2.92
CA GLN A 289 12.51 -22.76 1.55
C GLN A 289 12.15 -21.27 1.58
N LEU A 290 11.11 -20.91 2.34
CA LEU A 290 10.70 -19.53 2.54
C LEU A 290 11.82 -18.69 3.16
N TYR A 291 12.43 -19.19 4.23
CA TYR A 291 13.53 -18.51 4.90
C TYR A 291 14.69 -18.20 3.94
N ASN A 292 15.10 -19.18 3.14
CA ASN A 292 16.21 -19.01 2.19
C ASN A 292 15.88 -17.97 1.11
N ILE A 293 14.63 -17.94 0.62
CA ILE A 293 14.19 -16.94 -0.36
C ILE A 293 14.27 -15.54 0.26
N LEU A 294 13.64 -15.31 1.41
CA LEU A 294 13.61 -13.98 2.04
C LEU A 294 15.01 -13.51 2.46
N SER A 295 15.83 -14.42 2.98
CA SER A 295 17.24 -14.16 3.31
C SER A 295 18.05 -13.70 2.08
N ASN A 296 17.86 -14.36 0.93
CA ASN A 296 18.54 -13.99 -0.31
C ASN A 296 18.01 -12.66 -0.88
N VAL A 297 16.68 -12.49 -0.90
CA VAL A 297 16.03 -11.30 -1.44
C VAL A 297 16.42 -10.04 -0.68
N TYR A 298 16.35 -10.05 0.65
CA TYR A 298 16.56 -8.84 1.44
C TYR A 298 18.01 -8.65 1.90
N TYR A 299 18.81 -9.71 1.93
CA TYR A 299 20.12 -9.70 2.60
C TYR A 299 21.22 -10.48 1.88
N SER A 300 21.02 -10.91 0.64
CA SER A 300 22.01 -11.72 -0.09
C SER A 300 22.49 -12.94 0.71
N GLY A 301 21.57 -13.54 1.48
CA GLY A 301 21.80 -14.74 2.30
C GLY A 301 22.29 -14.46 3.73
N ASN A 302 22.55 -13.20 4.10
CA ASN A 302 23.19 -12.83 5.37
C ASN A 302 22.34 -11.82 6.17
N PRO A 303 21.21 -12.26 6.76
CA PRO A 303 20.27 -11.34 7.39
C PRO A 303 20.86 -10.68 8.62
N VAL A 304 20.73 -9.36 8.70
CA VAL A 304 21.11 -8.56 9.87
C VAL A 304 19.90 -8.25 10.74
N SER A 305 20.11 -8.10 12.04
CA SER A 305 19.07 -7.68 12.96
C SER A 305 19.64 -6.73 14.02
N PRO A 306 18.93 -5.64 14.37
CA PRO A 306 17.63 -5.23 13.80
C PRO A 306 17.76 -4.75 12.34
N SER A 307 16.74 -5.01 11.52
CA SER A 307 16.68 -4.59 10.11
C SER A 307 16.59 -3.07 9.95
N GLY A 308 16.01 -2.39 10.94
CA GLY A 308 15.65 -0.98 10.86
C GLY A 308 14.24 -0.72 10.29
N VAL A 309 13.57 -1.75 9.77
CA VAL A 309 12.14 -1.73 9.41
C VAL A 309 11.32 -1.79 10.71
N THR A 310 10.26 -1.00 10.79
CA THR A 310 9.46 -0.87 12.03
C THR A 310 7.97 -0.91 11.74
N ILE A 311 7.16 -1.37 12.70
CA ILE A 311 5.69 -1.27 12.56
C ILE A 311 5.27 0.20 12.53
N CYS A 312 5.73 0.96 13.51
CA CYS A 312 5.46 2.39 13.62
C CYS A 312 6.73 3.21 13.51
N PRO A 313 6.65 4.42 12.94
CA PRO A 313 7.78 5.33 12.87
C PRO A 313 8.30 5.63 14.27
N ARG A 314 9.63 5.70 14.42
CA ARG A 314 10.24 6.19 15.66
C ARG A 314 10.00 7.70 15.75
N GLN A 315 9.38 8.14 16.86
CA GLN A 315 9.20 9.56 17.19
C GLN A 315 10.52 10.22 17.56
#